data_AF-A0A1B9AKX0-F1
#
_entry.id   AF-A0A1B9AKX0-F1
#
_cell.length_a   1.000
_cell.length_b   1.000
_cell.length_c   1.000
_cell.angle_alpha   90.00
_cell.angle_beta   90.00
_cell.angle_gamma   90.00
#
_symmetry.space_group_name_H-M   'P 1'
#
loop_
_entity.id
_entity.type
_entity.pdbx_description
1 polymer ?
#
loop_
_entity_poly.entity_id
_entity_poly.type
_entity_poly.pdbx_seq_one_letter_code
_entity_poly.pdbx_strand_id
1 'polypeptide(L)' 'MYEQGHREMDNQSLIKLADYYKVSTDYIFGRTDNPLFVESLTQDEIIFITQTLELYRNLKAQWKHL' A
#
# COMPACT_ATOMS: atom_id res chain seq x y z
N MET A 1 2.71 3.32 36.73
CA MET A 1 1.92 3.90 35.63
C MET A 1 2.86 4.09 34.45
N TYR A 2 2.80 3.24 33.43
CA TYR A 2 3.66 3.30 32.24
C TYR A 2 2.81 3.18 30.95
N GLU A 3 1.66 3.84 30.94
CA GLU A 3 0.81 3.99 29.77
C GLU A 3 1.06 5.38 29.15
N GLN A 4 2.22 5.56 28.54
CA GLN A 4 2.37 6.62 27.54
C GLN A 4 2.66 5.94 26.21
N GLY A 5 1.64 5.23 25.72
CA GLY A 5 1.67 4.36 24.56
C GLY A 5 1.23 5.02 23.26
N HIS A 6 1.32 6.35 23.09
CA HIS A 6 1.01 7.02 21.83
C HIS A 6 2.15 7.96 21.45
N ARG A 7 3.20 7.42 20.82
CA ARG A 7 4.02 8.24 19.92
C ARG A 7 3.27 8.31 18.62
N GLU A 8 2.42 9.32 18.45
CA GLU A 8 1.93 9.67 17.13
C GLU A 8 3.16 10.01 16.28
N MET A 9 3.32 9.30 15.16
CA MET A 9 4.43 9.53 14.25
C MET A 9 4.19 10.89 13.57
N ASP A 10 5.21 11.75 13.54
CA ASP A 10 5.08 13.05 12.89
C ASP A 10 4.73 12.88 11.40
N ASN A 11 3.89 13.78 10.89
CA ASN A 11 3.42 13.76 9.51
C ASN A 11 4.58 13.77 8.51
N GLN A 12 5.70 14.44 8.82
CA GLN A 12 6.86 14.45 7.94
C GLN A 12 7.55 13.08 7.87
N SER A 13 7.61 12.35 8.98
CA SER A 13 8.14 10.99 9.02
C SER A 13 7.24 10.02 8.25
N LEU A 14 5.92 10.19 8.34
CA LEU A 14 4.93 9.43 7.57
C LEU A 14 5.10 9.64 6.06
N ILE A 15 5.23 10.89 5.62
CA ILE A 15 5.44 11.22 4.21
C ILE A 15 6.75 10.60 3.71
N LYS A 16 7.85 10.71 4.46
CA LYS A 16 9.13 10.10 4.09
C LYS A 16 9.05 8.57 3.94
N LEU A 17 8.26 7.91 4.80
CA LEU A 17 8.02 6.47 4.72
C LEU A 17 7.19 6.11 3.49
N ALA A 18 6.12 6.87 3.22
CA ALA A 18 5.28 6.71 2.04
C ALA A 18 6.11 6.86 0.75
N ASP A 19 6.94 7.90 0.68
CA ASP A 19 7.84 8.15 -0.44
C ASP A 19 8.90 7.04 -0.60
N TYR A 20 9.49 6.57 0.51
CA TYR A 20 10.51 5.52 0.49
C TYR A 20 9.97 4.19 -0.04
N TYR A 21 8.78 3.78 0.42
CA TYR A 21 8.14 2.53 -0.01
C TYR A 21 7.28 2.69 -1.27
N LYS A 22 7.13 3.91 -1.80
CA LYS A 22 6.24 4.25 -2.92
C LYS A 22 4.80 3.77 -2.72
N VAL A 23 4.29 3.97 -1.51
CA VAL A 23 2.91 3.61 -1.12
C VAL A 23 2.18 4.84 -0.61
N SER A 24 0.84 4.80 -0.57
CA SER A 24 0.06 5.87 0.05
C SER A 24 0.17 5.85 1.57
N THR A 25 0.00 7.01 2.21
CA THR A 25 -0.12 7.09 3.67
C THR A 25 -1.32 6.29 4.18
N ASP A 26 -2.42 6.23 3.42
CA ASP A 26 -3.59 5.40 3.73
C ASP A 26 -3.26 3.91 3.79
N TYR A 27 -2.33 3.44 2.96
CA TYR A 27 -1.84 2.07 3.00
C TYR A 27 -1.02 1.81 4.28
N ILE A 28 -0.18 2.75 4.69
CA ILE A 28 0.60 2.64 5.94
C ILE A 28 -0.32 2.55 7.16
N PHE A 29 -1.42 3.32 7.17
CA PHE A 29 -2.40 3.28 8.25
C PHE A 29 -3.38 2.09 8.17
N GLY A 30 -3.31 1.27 7.12
CA GLY A 30 -4.24 0.15 6.93
C GLY A 30 -5.69 0.59 6.69
N ARG A 31 -5.91 1.84 6.26
CA ARG A 31 -7.25 2.31 5.85
C ARG A 31 -7.65 1.75 4.49
N THR A 32 -6.66 1.34 3.70
CA THR A 32 -6.83 0.71 2.40
C THR A 32 -5.80 -0.41 2.23
N ASP A 33 -6.23 -1.52 1.64
CA ASP A 33 -5.33 -2.58 1.17
C ASP A 33 -4.75 -2.27 -0.21
N ASN A 34 -5.01 -1.09 -0.76
CA ASN A 34 -4.49 -0.67 -2.05
C ASN A 34 -3.10 -0.02 -1.88
N PRO A 35 -1.99 -0.70 -2.22
CA PRO A 35 -0.65 -0.12 -2.10
C PRO A 35 -0.35 0.92 -3.18
N LEU A 36 -1.23 1.05 -4.19
CA LEU A 36 -0.93 1.82 -5.40
C LEU A 36 -0.96 3.32 -5.14
N PHE A 37 0.22 3.94 -5.23
CA PHE A 37 0.37 5.37 -5.38
C PHE A 37 0.51 5.72 -6.86
N VAL A 38 -0.61 6.09 -7.49
CA VAL A 38 -0.72 6.21 -8.95
C VAL A 38 0.00 7.45 -9.50
N GLU A 39 0.18 8.48 -8.68
CA GLU A 39 0.74 9.77 -9.10
C GLU A 39 2.24 9.72 -9.43
N SER A 40 2.97 8.72 -8.92
CA SER A 40 4.41 8.57 -9.17
C SER A 40 4.76 7.62 -10.31
N LEU A 41 3.78 7.02 -10.98
CA LEU A 41 3.99 5.93 -11.94
C LEU A 41 3.73 6.39 -13.37
N THR A 42 4.55 5.91 -14.30
CA THR A 42 4.30 6.05 -15.73
C THR A 42 3.13 5.18 -16.19
N GLN A 43 2.56 5.48 -17.35
CA GLN A 43 1.43 4.72 -17.89
C GLN A 43 1.77 3.24 -18.09
N ASP A 44 2.99 2.92 -18.53
CA ASP A 44 3.44 1.54 -18.74
C ASP A 44 3.58 0.79 -17.41
N GLU A 45 4.11 1.44 -16.37
CA GLU A 45 4.19 0.88 -15.02
C GLU A 45 2.80 0.61 -14.43
N ILE A 46 1.85 1.53 -14.64
CA ILE A 46 0.46 1.34 -14.20
C ILE A 46 -0.18 0.14 -14.89
N ILE A 47 0.01 0.00 -16.21
CA ILE A 47 -0.53 -1.14 -16.97
C ILE A 47 0.04 -2.46 -16.45
N PHE A 48 1.36 -2.53 -16.29
CA PHE A 48 2.03 -3.73 -15.79
C PHE A 48 1.56 -4.12 -14.39
N ILE A 49 1.50 -3.16 -13.46
CA ILE A 49 1.09 -3.41 -12.07
C ILE A 49 -0.38 -3.81 -11.99
N THR A 50 -1.26 -3.18 -12.78
CA THR A 50 -2.68 -3.52 -12.81
C THR A 50 -2.90 -4.96 -13.29
N GLN A 51 -2.25 -5.34 -14.39
CA GLN A 51 -2.34 -6.70 -14.95
C GLN A 51 -1.81 -7.76 -13.99
N THR A 52 -0.67 -7.51 -13.33
CA THR A 52 -0.08 -8.45 -12.38
C THR A 52 -0.93 -8.62 -11.12
N LEU A 53 -1.51 -7.53 -10.59
CA LEU A 53 -2.44 -7.60 -9.46
C LEU A 53 -3.71 -8.37 -9.81
N GLU A 54 -4.26 -8.16 -11.01
CA GLU A 54 -5.44 -8.87 -11.49
C GLU A 54 -5.17 -10.37 -11.60
N LEU A 55 -4.04 -10.76 -12.19
CA LEU A 55 -3.59 -12.15 -12.25
C LEU A 55 -3.48 -12.77 -10.84
N TYR A 56 -2.83 -12.08 -9.90
CA TYR A 56 -2.70 -12.56 -8.53
C TYR A 56 -4.06 -12.75 -7.84
N ARG A 57 -4.99 -11.81 -8.01
CA ARG A 57 -6.34 -11.91 -7.45
C ARG A 57 -7.11 -13.10 -8.04
N ASN A 58 -7.01 -13.31 -9.35
CA ASN A 58 -7.65 -14.42 -10.03
C ASN A 58 -7.09 -15.77 -9.55
N LEU A 59 -5.77 -15.88 -9.44
CA LEU A 59 -5.11 -17.07 -8.86
C LEU A 59 -5.56 -17.27 -7.41
N LYS A 60 -5.46 -16.26 -6.55
CA LYS A 60 -5.90 -16.37 -5.15
C LYS A 60 -7.37 -16.80 -5.02
N ALA A 61 -8.24 -16.30 -5.90
CA ALA A 61 -9.65 -16.71 -5.94
C ALA A 61 -9.79 -18.19 -6.31
N GLN A 62 -9.11 -18.66 -7.36
CA GLN A 62 -9.11 -20.07 -7.77
C GLN A 62 -8.66 -21.01 -6.65
N TRP A 63 -7.66 -20.62 -5.86
CA TRP A 63 -7.08 -21.46 -4.81
C TRP A 63 -7.92 -21.45 -3.52
N LYS A 64 -8.80 -20.44 -3.34
CA LYS A 64 -9.73 -20.39 -2.20
C LYS A 64 -10.94 -21.31 -2.38
N HIS A 65 -11.12 -21.88 -3.58
CA HIS A 65 -12.19 -22.81 -3.91
C HIS A 65 -11.74 -24.30 -3.93
N LEU A 66 -10.48 -24.58 -3.57
CA LEU A 66 -9.93 -25.91 -3.32
C LEU A 66 -9.79 -26.14 -1.81
#